data_AF-A0A5K8A2K0-F1
#
_entry.id   AF-A0A5K8A2K0-F1
#
_cell.length_a   1.000
_cell.length_b   1.000
_cell.length_c   1.000
_cell.angle_alpha   90.00
_cell.angle_beta   90.00
_cell.angle_gamma   90.00
#
_symmetry.space_group_name_H-M   'P 1'
#
loop_
_entity.id
_entity.type
_entity.pdbx_description
1 polymer ?
#
loop_
_entity_poly.entity_id
_entity_poly.type
_entity_poly.pdbx_seq_one_letter_code
_entity_poly.pdbx_strand_id
1 'polypeptide(L)'
;MWTASGGAQDLGDLGGGDTWAYAYDVSADGSTVVGYSSFDGQDSDAFIWNASDGMTALGLAEGKEGMETEAFGISADGSVVVGKVETESGGWEAAIWDASGDMTVLGGLEGGGDAVAYTVSGDGSVIIGYAENADGDNTAILWTEELGIVDFVDYLLAFGIDISEWDDLYALGISDDGLNIVGYGEDPNGDHQGWMVTLDASSVPVPGAVWLLGSGLFGLMGIRRKMKN
;
A
#
# COMPACT_ATOMS: atom_id res chain seq x y z
N MET A 1 -6.50 4.83 22.51
CA MET A 1 -7.80 5.44 22.86
C MET A 1 -7.64 6.55 23.90
N TRP A 2 -7.73 7.84 23.53
CA TRP A 2 -7.65 8.96 24.50
C TRP A 2 -9.04 9.34 25.01
N THR A 3 -9.26 9.24 26.32
CA THR A 3 -10.33 9.99 26.99
C THR A 3 -9.69 10.98 27.96
N ALA A 4 -10.36 12.11 28.22
CA ALA A 4 -9.84 13.22 29.01
C ALA A 4 -9.44 12.87 30.47
N SER A 5 -9.62 11.63 30.91
CA SER A 5 -9.20 11.09 32.22
C SER A 5 -8.09 10.03 32.14
N GLY A 6 -7.68 9.60 30.94
CA GLY A 6 -6.87 8.38 30.72
C GLY A 6 -5.41 8.58 30.28
N GLY A 7 -5.04 9.76 29.77
CA GLY A 7 -3.67 10.00 29.30
C GLY A 7 -3.29 9.20 28.04
N ALA A 8 -2.01 9.22 27.67
CA ALA A 8 -1.48 8.34 26.63
C ALA A 8 -1.51 6.89 27.15
N GLN A 9 -2.12 6.01 26.37
CA GLN A 9 -2.13 4.58 26.67
C GLN A 9 -0.86 3.96 26.08
N ASP A 10 -0.10 3.31 26.93
CA ASP A 10 0.98 2.41 26.51
C ASP A 10 0.36 1.18 25.84
N LEU A 11 0.79 0.86 24.62
CA LEU A 11 0.32 -0.29 23.85
C LEU A 11 1.07 -1.57 24.24
N GLY A 12 2.15 -1.47 25.01
CA GLY A 12 3.03 -2.57 25.36
C GLY A 12 4.07 -2.86 24.27
N ASP A 13 4.59 -4.08 24.31
CA ASP A 13 5.62 -4.60 23.41
C ASP A 13 5.32 -6.06 23.04
N LEU A 14 6.10 -6.66 22.13
CA LEU A 14 5.93 -8.07 21.72
C LEU A 14 6.42 -9.08 22.77
N GLY A 15 6.91 -8.59 23.91
CA GLY A 15 7.60 -9.38 24.90
C GLY A 15 9.00 -9.79 24.44
N GLY A 16 9.90 -10.06 25.39
CA GLY A 16 11.30 -10.43 25.08
C GLY A 16 12.34 -9.41 25.51
N GLY A 17 11.90 -8.25 26.02
CA GLY A 17 12.77 -7.19 26.53
C GLY A 17 12.89 -6.00 25.60
N ASP A 18 11.83 -5.70 24.84
CA ASP A 18 11.86 -4.69 23.79
C ASP A 18 12.26 -3.31 24.29
N THR A 19 13.10 -2.64 23.50
CA THR A 19 13.67 -1.35 23.87
C THR A 19 12.75 -0.21 23.41
N TRP A 20 12.05 -0.38 22.29
CA TRP A 20 11.06 0.57 21.78
C TRP A 20 10.09 -0.07 20.78
N ALA A 21 8.90 0.52 20.67
CA ALA A 21 7.93 0.24 19.63
C ALA A 21 7.38 1.55 19.07
N TYR A 22 7.10 1.58 17.77
CA TYR A 22 6.47 2.70 17.09
C TYR A 22 5.13 2.26 16.53
N ALA A 23 4.08 3.02 16.84
CA ALA A 23 2.77 2.87 16.21
C ALA A 23 2.64 3.93 15.11
N TYR A 24 2.28 3.51 13.89
CA TYR A 24 2.20 4.38 12.72
C TYR A 24 0.77 4.68 12.30
N ASP A 25 -0.13 3.71 12.36
CA ASP A 25 -1.49 3.87 11.86
C ASP A 25 -2.54 3.09 12.66
N VAL A 26 -3.81 3.44 12.47
CA VAL A 26 -4.94 2.88 13.20
C VAL A 26 -6.16 2.73 12.29
N SER A 27 -6.89 1.62 12.42
CA SER A 27 -8.16 1.40 11.70
C SER A 27 -9.17 2.53 12.00
N ALA A 28 -10.14 2.74 11.11
CA ALA A 28 -11.07 3.86 11.20
C ALA A 28 -11.96 3.82 12.47
N ASP A 29 -12.21 2.62 13.00
CA ASP A 29 -12.93 2.43 14.26
C ASP A 29 -12.05 2.54 15.52
N GLY A 30 -10.74 2.73 15.35
CA GLY A 30 -9.78 2.88 16.43
C GLY A 30 -9.42 1.58 17.15
N SER A 31 -9.81 0.42 16.62
CA SER A 31 -9.70 -0.87 17.32
C SER A 31 -8.38 -1.61 17.05
N THR A 32 -7.77 -1.38 15.89
CA THR A 32 -6.52 -2.03 15.47
C THR A 32 -5.45 -0.98 15.20
N VAL A 33 -4.28 -1.13 15.81
CA VAL A 33 -3.11 -0.25 15.61
C VAL A 33 -1.99 -1.07 14.98
N VAL A 34 -1.22 -0.50 14.05
CA VAL A 34 -0.09 -1.15 13.39
C VAL A 34 1.21 -0.39 13.60
N GLY A 35 2.32 -1.09 13.45
CA GLY A 35 3.65 -0.52 13.63
C GLY A 35 4.74 -1.58 13.62
N TYR A 36 5.85 -1.28 14.28
CA TYR A 36 6.88 -2.28 14.55
C TYR A 36 7.43 -2.17 15.97
N SER A 37 7.88 -3.30 16.49
CA SER A 37 8.64 -3.40 17.74
C SER A 37 10.08 -3.80 17.42
N SER A 38 11.03 -3.33 18.22
CA SER A 38 12.44 -3.66 18.05
C SER A 38 13.15 -3.70 19.40
N PHE A 39 14.22 -4.49 19.45
CA PHE A 39 14.92 -4.76 20.69
C PHE A 39 16.43 -4.95 20.43
N ASP A 40 17.25 -4.71 21.46
CA ASP A 40 18.70 -4.63 21.30
C ASP A 40 19.29 -5.93 20.73
N GLY A 41 19.72 -5.88 19.47
CA GLY A 41 20.49 -6.94 18.82
C GLY A 41 19.70 -8.03 18.11
N GLN A 42 18.40 -7.82 17.82
CA GLN A 42 17.75 -8.52 16.71
C GLN A 42 16.84 -7.55 15.91
N ASP A 43 16.29 -8.12 14.85
CA ASP A 43 15.54 -7.49 13.78
C ASP A 43 14.18 -6.94 14.27
N SER A 44 13.70 -5.87 13.63
CA SER A 44 12.39 -5.30 13.91
C SER A 44 11.25 -6.19 13.41
N ASP A 45 10.17 -6.30 14.18
CA ASP A 45 8.99 -7.08 13.84
C ASP A 45 7.77 -6.18 13.70
N ALA A 46 7.08 -6.28 12.56
CA ALA A 46 5.80 -5.64 12.34
C ALA A 46 4.76 -6.22 13.30
N PHE A 47 3.89 -5.37 13.85
CA PHE A 47 2.85 -5.79 14.78
C PHE A 47 1.47 -5.27 14.40
N ILE A 48 0.46 -5.99 14.89
CA ILE A 48 -0.89 -5.45 15.14
C ILE A 48 -1.14 -5.40 16.63
N TRP A 49 -1.92 -4.41 17.05
CA TRP A 49 -2.37 -4.28 18.44
C TRP A 49 -3.88 -4.11 18.48
N ASN A 50 -4.53 -4.84 19.39
CA ASN A 50 -5.91 -4.58 19.74
C ASN A 50 -6.13 -4.72 21.27
N ALA A 51 -7.24 -4.19 21.77
CA ALA A 51 -7.49 -4.14 23.21
C ALA A 51 -7.69 -5.52 23.88
N SER A 52 -8.09 -6.55 23.12
CA SER A 52 -8.28 -7.91 23.66
C SER A 52 -7.00 -8.73 23.71
N ASP A 53 -6.15 -8.60 22.68
CA ASP A 53 -4.99 -9.47 22.47
C ASP A 53 -3.68 -8.78 22.83
N GLY A 54 -3.67 -7.45 22.98
CA GLY A 54 -2.45 -6.67 23.14
C GLY A 54 -1.69 -6.58 21.82
N MET A 55 -0.36 -6.42 21.91
CA MET A 55 0.52 -6.39 20.75
C MET A 55 0.86 -7.82 20.32
N THR A 56 0.68 -8.12 19.04
CA THR A 56 0.99 -9.41 18.43
C THR A 56 1.76 -9.20 17.14
N ALA A 57 2.80 -10.00 16.93
CA ALA A 57 3.61 -9.94 15.72
C ALA A 57 2.79 -10.36 14.51
N LEU A 58 2.99 -9.68 13.39
CA LEU A 58 2.52 -10.13 12.10
C LEU A 58 3.38 -11.30 11.61
N GLY A 59 2.77 -12.19 10.84
CA GLY A 59 3.45 -13.37 10.32
C GLY A 59 4.49 -13.02 9.26
N LEU A 60 5.40 -13.97 9.02
CA LEU A 60 6.39 -13.91 7.94
C LEU A 60 5.99 -14.91 6.85
N ALA A 61 6.24 -14.54 5.59
CA ALA A 61 6.12 -15.46 4.47
C ALA A 61 7.23 -16.53 4.53
N GLU A 62 6.99 -17.68 3.89
CA GLU A 62 7.99 -18.74 3.78
C GLU A 62 9.29 -18.20 3.17
N GLY A 63 10.42 -18.44 3.85
CA GLY A 63 11.75 -17.97 3.41
C GLY A 63 12.11 -16.56 3.89
N LYS A 64 11.25 -15.89 4.67
CA LYS A 64 11.54 -14.59 5.30
C LYS A 64 11.83 -14.71 6.79
N GLU A 65 12.12 -15.91 7.29
CA GLU A 65 12.36 -16.12 8.72
C GLU A 65 13.58 -15.34 9.22
N GLY A 66 13.36 -14.49 10.23
CA GLY A 66 14.41 -13.64 10.80
C GLY A 66 14.78 -12.43 9.93
N MET A 67 13.90 -12.01 9.03
CA MET A 67 14.03 -10.75 8.28
C MET A 67 13.31 -9.62 9.01
N GLU A 68 13.87 -8.42 8.98
CA GLU A 68 13.20 -7.24 9.54
C GLU A 68 11.86 -6.97 8.82
N THR A 69 10.83 -6.57 9.56
CA THR A 69 9.53 -6.15 9.04
C THR A 69 9.02 -4.90 9.73
N GLU A 70 8.37 -4.03 8.95
CA GLU A 70 7.68 -2.87 9.48
C GLU A 70 6.31 -2.72 8.82
N ALA A 71 5.28 -2.43 9.61
CA ALA A 71 3.94 -2.07 9.12
C ALA A 71 3.72 -0.55 9.26
N PHE A 72 3.26 0.09 8.18
CA PHE A 72 3.08 1.54 8.11
C PHE A 72 1.63 2.00 7.99
N GLY A 73 0.77 1.19 7.34
CA GLY A 73 -0.61 1.58 7.07
C GLY A 73 -1.59 0.43 7.22
N ILE A 74 -2.85 0.76 7.49
CA ILE A 74 -3.95 -0.21 7.65
C ILE A 74 -5.24 0.29 6.97
N SER A 75 -6.02 -0.62 6.37
CA SER A 75 -7.32 -0.30 5.78
C SER A 75 -8.33 0.14 6.85
N ALA A 76 -9.38 0.85 6.43
CA ALA A 76 -10.36 1.42 7.35
C ALA A 76 -11.06 0.34 8.21
N ASP A 77 -11.27 -0.86 7.66
CA ASP A 77 -11.86 -2.01 8.34
C ASP A 77 -10.86 -2.91 9.07
N GLY A 78 -9.57 -2.58 9.00
CA GLY A 78 -8.49 -3.33 9.65
C GLY A 78 -8.14 -4.66 8.98
N SER A 79 -8.62 -4.91 7.75
CA SER A 79 -8.44 -6.19 7.06
C SER A 79 -7.16 -6.31 6.24
N VAL A 80 -6.54 -5.18 5.87
CA VAL A 80 -5.30 -5.13 5.10
C VAL A 80 -4.30 -4.23 5.83
N VAL A 81 -3.12 -4.76 6.09
CA VAL A 81 -1.97 -4.02 6.63
C VAL A 81 -0.88 -3.97 5.56
N VAL A 82 -0.18 -2.85 5.45
CA VAL A 82 0.88 -2.66 4.44
C VAL A 82 2.17 -2.16 5.07
N GLY A 83 3.29 -2.48 4.42
CA GLY A 83 4.60 -2.16 4.93
C GLY A 83 5.74 -2.67 4.07
N LYS A 84 6.80 -3.14 4.73
CA LYS A 84 7.99 -3.68 4.08
C LYS A 84 8.57 -4.88 4.83
N VAL A 85 9.35 -5.68 4.12
CA VAL A 85 10.16 -6.78 4.65
C VAL A 85 11.58 -6.71 4.08
N GLU A 86 12.56 -7.06 4.89
CA GLU A 86 13.95 -7.12 4.48
C GLU A 86 14.18 -8.25 3.44
N THR A 87 15.16 -8.01 2.59
CA THR A 87 15.68 -8.98 1.60
C THR A 87 16.96 -9.63 2.12
N GLU A 88 17.33 -10.77 1.56
CA GLU A 88 18.62 -11.42 1.91
C GLU A 88 19.85 -10.52 1.65
N SER A 89 19.71 -9.49 0.82
CA SER A 89 20.74 -8.50 0.52
C SER A 89 20.74 -7.28 1.46
N GLY A 90 19.81 -7.19 2.41
CA GLY A 90 19.65 -6.06 3.34
C GLY A 90 18.92 -4.84 2.75
N GLY A 91 18.28 -5.00 1.58
CA GLY A 91 17.34 -4.03 1.01
C GLY A 91 15.89 -4.35 1.41
N TRP A 92 14.93 -3.62 0.87
CA TRP A 92 13.51 -3.70 1.27
C TRP A 92 12.59 -4.12 0.11
N GLU A 93 11.61 -4.96 0.41
CA GLU A 93 10.49 -5.26 -0.48
C GLU A 93 9.18 -4.80 0.16
N ALA A 94 8.27 -4.27 -0.66
CA ALA A 94 6.94 -3.93 -0.18
C ALA A 94 6.19 -5.22 0.22
N ALA A 95 5.42 -5.14 1.29
CA ALA A 95 4.69 -6.28 1.85
C ALA A 95 3.27 -5.89 2.25
N ILE A 96 2.38 -6.88 2.22
CA ILE A 96 1.02 -6.78 2.73
C ILE A 96 0.76 -7.93 3.68
N TRP A 97 -0.09 -7.69 4.66
CA TRP A 97 -0.63 -8.71 5.55
C TRP A 97 -2.15 -8.66 5.52
N ASP A 98 -2.77 -9.84 5.58
CA ASP A 98 -4.22 -9.96 5.75
C ASP A 98 -4.64 -9.86 7.23
N ALA A 99 -5.94 -9.93 7.49
CA ALA A 99 -6.51 -9.88 8.83
C ALA A 99 -6.05 -11.03 9.76
N SER A 100 -5.51 -12.12 9.21
CA SER A 100 -4.95 -13.23 9.99
C SER A 100 -3.48 -13.00 10.34
N GLY A 101 -2.87 -11.96 9.76
CA GLY A 101 -1.46 -11.65 9.86
C GLY A 101 -0.60 -12.43 8.86
N ASP A 102 -1.20 -13.01 7.81
CA ASP A 102 -0.45 -13.76 6.80
C ASP A 102 0.17 -12.81 5.78
N MET A 103 1.50 -12.87 5.64
CA MET A 103 2.26 -11.97 4.77
C MET A 103 2.25 -12.43 3.30
N THR A 104 2.03 -11.49 2.39
CA THR A 104 2.38 -11.60 0.97
C THR A 104 3.42 -10.55 0.62
N VAL A 105 4.55 -11.00 0.09
CA VAL A 105 5.59 -10.10 -0.44
C VAL A 105 5.15 -9.59 -1.80
N LEU A 106 5.06 -8.27 -1.95
CA LEU A 106 4.72 -7.62 -3.22
C LEU A 106 5.95 -7.41 -4.12
N GLY A 107 7.13 -7.29 -3.52
CA GLY A 107 8.39 -7.03 -4.21
C GLY A 107 8.61 -5.54 -4.47
N GLY A 108 9.23 -5.22 -5.60
CA GLY A 108 9.48 -3.86 -6.08
C GLY A 108 9.31 -3.77 -7.60
N LEU A 109 9.80 -2.69 -8.20
CA LEU A 109 9.77 -2.50 -9.66
C LEU A 109 10.79 -3.41 -10.36
N GLU A 110 10.45 -3.85 -11.58
CA GLU A 110 11.35 -4.72 -12.35
C GLU A 110 12.68 -4.02 -12.63
N GLY A 111 13.78 -4.64 -12.22
CA GLY A 111 15.13 -4.10 -12.39
C GLY A 111 15.48 -2.97 -11.41
N GLY A 112 14.55 -2.60 -10.53
CA GLY A 112 14.73 -1.62 -9.47
C GLY A 112 15.31 -2.18 -8.18
N GLY A 113 15.35 -1.33 -7.16
CA GLY A 113 15.89 -1.60 -5.83
C GLY A 113 14.80 -1.68 -4.75
N ASP A 114 15.04 -0.98 -3.65
CA ASP A 114 14.17 -0.98 -2.47
C ASP A 114 12.73 -0.57 -2.81
N ALA A 115 11.75 -1.19 -2.15
CA ALA A 115 10.34 -0.85 -2.26
C ALA A 115 9.65 -0.87 -0.89
N VAL A 116 8.73 0.08 -0.69
CA VAL A 116 7.98 0.23 0.56
C VAL A 116 6.54 0.57 0.24
N ALA A 117 5.58 -0.15 0.82
CA ALA A 117 4.18 0.23 0.84
C ALA A 117 3.89 1.07 2.09
N TYR A 118 3.48 2.33 1.93
CA TYR A 118 3.25 3.24 3.06
C TYR A 118 1.82 3.22 3.56
N THR A 119 0.84 3.15 2.65
CA THR A 119 -0.56 3.27 3.02
C THR A 119 -1.46 2.57 1.99
N VAL A 120 -2.72 2.39 2.37
CA VAL A 120 -3.73 1.64 1.63
C VAL A 120 -5.07 2.37 1.68
N SER A 121 -5.87 2.26 0.63
CA SER A 121 -7.24 2.77 0.59
C SER A 121 -8.11 2.15 1.69
N GLY A 122 -9.24 2.79 1.99
CA GLY A 122 -10.12 2.38 3.08
C GLY A 122 -10.69 0.97 2.90
N ASP A 123 -10.84 0.53 1.64
CA ASP A 123 -11.30 -0.81 1.28
C ASP A 123 -10.18 -1.83 1.07
N GLY A 124 -8.91 -1.46 1.30
CA GLY A 124 -7.77 -2.36 1.16
C GLY A 124 -7.28 -2.58 -0.28
N SER A 125 -7.88 -1.94 -1.28
CA SER A 125 -7.69 -2.32 -2.69
C SER A 125 -6.58 -1.61 -3.45
N VAL A 126 -6.22 -0.40 -3.03
CA VAL A 126 -5.16 0.41 -3.65
C VAL A 126 -4.10 0.70 -2.62
N ILE A 127 -2.87 0.32 -2.92
CA ILE A 127 -1.71 0.55 -2.06
C ILE A 127 -0.77 1.49 -2.78
N ILE A 128 -0.19 2.42 -2.02
CA ILE A 128 0.79 3.38 -2.53
C ILE A 128 2.03 3.41 -1.64
N GLY A 129 3.12 3.88 -2.22
CA GLY A 129 4.38 4.07 -1.53
C GLY A 129 5.44 4.56 -2.47
N TYR A 130 6.66 4.05 -2.33
CA TYR A 130 7.74 4.31 -3.28
C TYR A 130 8.54 3.04 -3.56
N ALA A 131 9.28 3.07 -4.66
CA ALA A 131 10.33 2.14 -4.95
C ALA A 131 11.48 2.83 -5.69
N GLU A 132 12.66 2.21 -5.69
CA GLU A 132 13.75 2.57 -6.59
C GLU A 132 13.49 1.95 -7.97
N ASN A 133 13.57 2.74 -9.04
CA ASN A 133 13.43 2.27 -10.42
C ASN A 133 14.75 1.69 -10.97
N ALA A 134 14.75 1.24 -12.24
CA ALA A 134 15.93 0.62 -12.86
C ALA A 134 17.12 1.58 -13.08
N ASP A 135 16.88 2.89 -13.00
CA ASP A 135 17.92 3.92 -13.10
C ASP A 135 18.50 4.31 -11.72
N GLY A 136 17.91 3.82 -10.63
CA GLY A 136 18.34 4.09 -9.25
C GLY A 136 17.62 5.28 -8.61
N ASP A 137 16.58 5.82 -9.23
CA ASP A 137 15.82 6.96 -8.73
C ASP A 137 14.58 6.51 -7.96
N ASN A 138 14.16 7.28 -6.95
CA ASN A 138 12.92 6.98 -6.23
C ASN A 138 11.71 7.42 -7.05
N THR A 139 10.73 6.53 -7.17
CA THR A 139 9.46 6.80 -7.83
C THR A 139 8.30 6.34 -6.97
N ALA A 140 7.17 7.02 -7.10
CA ALA A 140 5.95 6.60 -6.45
C ALA A 140 5.48 5.28 -7.10
N ILE A 141 4.98 4.36 -6.28
CA ILE A 141 4.38 3.12 -6.77
C ILE A 141 2.89 3.08 -6.46
N LEU A 142 2.18 2.32 -7.30
CA LEU A 142 0.80 1.90 -7.06
C LEU A 142 0.74 0.38 -7.15
N TRP A 143 -0.01 -0.23 -6.24
CA TRP A 143 -0.34 -1.64 -6.30
C TRP A 143 -1.85 -1.85 -6.23
N THR A 144 -2.32 -2.78 -7.06
CA THR A 144 -3.63 -3.42 -6.94
C THR A 144 -3.47 -4.91 -7.21
N GLU A 145 -4.44 -5.72 -6.80
CA GLU A 145 -4.43 -7.17 -7.07
C GLU A 145 -4.35 -7.49 -8.58
N GLU A 146 -4.93 -6.65 -9.44
CA GLU A 146 -4.93 -6.85 -10.89
C GLU A 146 -3.60 -6.47 -11.54
N LEU A 147 -2.97 -5.39 -11.06
CA LEU A 147 -1.78 -4.83 -11.70
C LEU A 147 -0.47 -5.37 -11.13
N GLY A 148 -0.45 -5.79 -9.86
CA GLY A 148 0.79 -5.88 -9.11
C GLY A 148 1.38 -4.49 -8.84
N ILE A 149 2.66 -4.42 -8.49
CA ILE A 149 3.36 -3.14 -8.32
C ILE A 149 3.63 -2.56 -9.71
N VAL A 150 3.23 -1.31 -9.92
CA VAL A 150 3.54 -0.52 -11.11
C VAL A 150 4.13 0.83 -10.72
N ASP A 151 4.93 1.38 -11.62
CA ASP A 151 5.38 2.77 -11.51
C ASP A 151 4.16 3.70 -11.65
N PHE A 152 4.01 4.63 -10.70
CA PHE A 152 2.85 5.51 -10.64
C PHE A 152 2.85 6.57 -11.73
N VAL A 153 4.04 7.04 -12.16
CA VAL A 153 4.19 8.00 -13.26
C VAL A 153 3.72 7.37 -14.57
N ASP A 154 4.19 6.16 -14.86
CA ASP A 154 3.78 5.39 -16.05
C ASP A 154 2.28 5.09 -16.03
N TYR A 155 1.75 4.70 -14.86
CA TYR A 155 0.33 4.47 -14.67
C TYR A 155 -0.50 5.72 -14.97
N LEU A 156 -0.12 6.89 -14.42
CA LEU A 156 -0.81 8.16 -14.68
C LEU A 156 -0.71 8.58 -16.15
N LEU A 157 0.46 8.38 -16.77
CA LEU A 157 0.68 8.71 -18.17
C LEU A 157 -0.24 7.90 -19.09
N ALA A 158 -0.56 6.65 -18.74
CA ALA A 158 -1.52 5.83 -19.47
C ALA A 158 -2.95 6.42 -19.45
N PHE A 159 -3.28 7.26 -18.47
CA PHE A 159 -4.53 8.02 -18.37
C PHE A 159 -4.42 9.46 -18.88
N GLY A 160 -3.27 9.85 -19.44
CA GLY A 160 -3.03 11.19 -19.98
C GLY A 160 -2.71 12.23 -18.92
N ILE A 161 -2.33 11.81 -17.72
CA ILE A 161 -1.82 12.68 -16.65
C ILE A 161 -0.30 12.55 -16.66
N ASP A 162 0.39 13.58 -17.15
CA ASP A 162 1.84 13.59 -17.26
C ASP A 162 2.47 14.33 -16.08
N ILE A 163 3.18 13.58 -15.24
CA ILE A 163 4.00 14.11 -14.13
C ILE A 163 5.47 13.69 -14.29
N SER A 164 5.89 13.28 -15.48
CA SER A 164 7.25 12.76 -15.74
C SER A 164 8.38 13.79 -15.62
N GLU A 165 8.03 15.08 -15.49
CA GLU A 165 9.00 16.13 -15.19
C GLU A 165 9.30 16.27 -13.68
N TRP A 166 8.66 15.46 -12.84
CA TRP A 166 8.98 15.37 -11.40
C TRP A 166 9.91 14.19 -11.15
N ASP A 167 10.87 14.41 -10.26
CA ASP A 167 11.86 13.41 -9.84
C ASP A 167 11.70 13.08 -8.33
N ASP A 168 12.31 11.98 -7.88
CA ASP A 168 12.32 11.55 -6.46
C ASP A 168 10.92 11.54 -5.80
N LEU A 169 9.97 10.85 -6.44
CA LEU A 169 8.57 10.87 -6.03
C LEU A 169 8.29 9.86 -4.91
N TYR A 170 7.65 10.35 -3.84
CA TYR A 170 7.15 9.54 -2.73
C TYR A 170 5.65 9.76 -2.56
N ALA A 171 4.86 8.70 -2.71
CA ALA A 171 3.44 8.73 -2.36
C ALA A 171 3.29 8.35 -0.87
N LEU A 172 2.64 9.21 -0.08
CA LEU A 172 2.57 9.07 1.38
C LEU A 172 1.15 8.93 1.92
N GLY A 173 0.14 9.38 1.17
CA GLY A 173 -1.25 9.37 1.61
C GLY A 173 -2.20 9.02 0.48
N ILE A 174 -3.23 8.25 0.78
CA ILE A 174 -4.36 7.97 -0.11
C ILE A 174 -5.67 8.17 0.65
N SER A 175 -6.70 8.71 -0.03
CA SER A 175 -8.04 8.80 0.55
C SER A 175 -8.72 7.43 0.63
N ASP A 176 -9.69 7.28 1.54
CA ASP A 176 -10.42 6.03 1.75
C ASP A 176 -11.05 5.47 0.46
N ASP A 177 -11.48 6.34 -0.45
CA ASP A 177 -12.06 5.98 -1.74
C ASP A 177 -11.02 5.64 -2.84
N GLY A 178 -9.72 5.73 -2.52
CA GLY A 178 -8.63 5.43 -3.43
C GLY A 178 -8.36 6.50 -4.49
N LEU A 179 -9.07 7.64 -4.47
CA LEU A 179 -9.04 8.61 -5.58
C LEU A 179 -8.08 9.77 -5.40
N ASN A 180 -7.67 10.12 -4.18
CA ASN A 180 -6.78 11.24 -3.94
C ASN A 180 -5.49 10.73 -3.33
N ILE A 181 -4.38 10.95 -4.04
CA ILE A 181 -3.05 10.53 -3.63
C ILE A 181 -2.20 11.77 -3.42
N VAL A 182 -1.48 11.81 -2.30
CA VAL A 182 -0.59 12.91 -1.93
C VAL A 182 0.82 12.40 -1.65
N GLY A 183 1.79 13.29 -1.82
CA GLY A 183 3.19 12.94 -1.66
C GLY A 183 4.11 14.14 -1.72
N TYR A 184 5.41 13.87 -1.85
CA TYR A 184 6.41 14.88 -2.19
C TYR A 184 7.33 14.39 -3.31
N GLY A 185 8.04 15.31 -3.93
CA GLY A 185 9.09 15.05 -4.92
C GLY A 185 9.82 16.33 -5.30
N GLU A 186 10.76 16.23 -6.21
CA GLU A 186 11.46 17.38 -6.83
C GLU A 186 10.67 17.85 -8.05
N ASP A 187 10.29 19.12 -8.07
CA ASP A 187 9.57 19.73 -9.19
C ASP A 187 10.52 20.03 -10.38
N PRO A 188 10.02 20.41 -11.56
CA PRO A 188 10.86 20.71 -12.72
C PRO A 188 11.85 21.88 -12.55
N ASN A 189 11.74 22.64 -11.46
CA ASN A 189 12.67 23.72 -11.12
C ASN A 189 13.77 23.26 -10.15
N GLY A 190 13.71 22.02 -9.67
CA GLY A 190 14.61 21.44 -8.69
C GLY A 190 14.21 21.71 -7.23
N ASP A 191 12.96 22.13 -6.98
CA ASP A 191 12.48 22.41 -5.63
C ASP A 191 11.72 21.20 -5.06
N HIS A 192 12.02 20.80 -3.82
CA HIS A 192 11.23 19.80 -3.10
C HIS A 192 9.84 20.35 -2.75
N GLN A 193 8.79 19.76 -3.31
CA GLN A 193 7.40 20.20 -3.17
C GLN A 193 6.48 19.04 -2.81
N GLY A 194 5.38 19.38 -2.12
CA GLY A 194 4.25 18.46 -1.97
C GLY A 194 3.41 18.44 -3.25
N TRP A 195 2.90 17.26 -3.61
CA TRP A 195 2.00 17.08 -4.75
C TRP A 195 0.72 16.37 -4.34
N MET A 196 -0.31 16.54 -5.17
CA MET A 196 -1.58 15.83 -5.07
C MET A 196 -2.08 15.48 -6.45
N VAL A 197 -2.51 14.24 -6.64
CA VAL A 197 -3.21 13.77 -7.84
C VAL A 197 -4.60 13.28 -7.43
N THR A 198 -5.61 13.69 -8.21
CA THR A 198 -6.97 13.17 -8.09
C THR A 198 -7.27 12.31 -9.31
N LEU A 199 -7.49 11.02 -9.06
CA LEU A 199 -7.88 10.01 -10.02
C LEU A 199 -9.39 10.07 -10.29
N ASP A 200 -9.77 9.80 -11.54
CA ASP A 200 -11.17 9.51 -11.84
C ASP A 200 -11.47 8.06 -11.43
N ALA A 201 -12.72 7.77 -11.03
CA ALA A 201 -13.12 6.40 -10.65
C ALA A 201 -12.93 5.36 -11.78
N SER A 202 -12.79 5.80 -13.04
CA SER A 202 -12.45 4.93 -14.17
C SER A 202 -10.96 4.64 -14.32
N SER A 203 -10.10 5.40 -13.63
CA SER A 203 -8.65 5.20 -13.66
C SER A 203 -8.20 4.15 -12.65
N VAL A 204 -8.81 4.09 -11.48
CA VAL A 204 -8.57 3.02 -10.51
C VAL A 204 -9.18 1.70 -11.03
N PRO A 205 -8.39 0.60 -11.16
CA PRO A 205 -8.95 -0.71 -11.44
C PRO A 205 -9.90 -1.07 -10.29
N VAL A 206 -11.21 -1.09 -10.56
CA VAL A 206 -12.19 -1.52 -9.55
C VAL A 206 -11.93 -2.99 -9.24
N PRO A 207 -11.74 -3.36 -7.96
CA PRO A 207 -11.71 -4.76 -7.56
C PRO A 207 -12.90 -5.47 -8.16
N GLY A 208 -12.65 -6.62 -8.79
CA GLY A 208 -13.58 -7.29 -9.70
C GLY A 208 -14.91 -7.66 -9.06
N ALA A 209 -15.85 -6.71 -8.92
CA ALA A 209 -17.26 -6.93 -8.60
C ALA A 209 -18.15 -5.67 -8.70
N VAL A 210 -18.02 -4.79 -9.71
CA VAL A 210 -19.10 -3.81 -9.99
C VAL A 210 -19.40 -3.70 -11.50
N TRP A 211 -20.03 -4.74 -12.05
CA TRP A 211 -20.82 -4.65 -13.29
C TRP A 211 -22.31 -4.40 -13.00
N LEU A 212 -22.62 -3.45 -12.12
CA LEU A 212 -24.00 -2.99 -11.90
C LEU A 212 -24.13 -1.51 -12.24
N LEU A 213 -24.19 -1.22 -13.55
CA LEU A 213 -25.33 -0.60 -14.23
C LEU A 213 -24.90 -0.16 -15.64
N GLY A 214 -25.46 -0.84 -16.65
CA GLY A 214 -25.25 -0.47 -18.05
C GLY A 214 -25.68 -1.49 -19.09
N SER A 215 -26.63 -2.39 -18.79
CA SER A 215 -27.27 -3.21 -19.82
C SER A 215 -28.14 -2.33 -20.72
N GLY A 216 -27.74 -2.15 -21.98
CA GLY A 216 -28.45 -1.33 -22.94
C GLY A 216 -28.12 -1.66 -24.40
N LEU A 217 -28.81 -2.67 -24.93
CA LEU A 217 -29.01 -2.96 -26.37
C LEU A 217 -27.88 -3.66 -27.17
N PHE A 218 -27.80 -4.98 -27.02
CA PHE A 218 -27.52 -5.86 -28.16
C PHE A 218 -28.80 -6.07 -28.97
N GLY A 219 -28.88 -5.41 -30.14
CA GLY A 219 -29.93 -5.59 -31.13
C GLY A 219 -29.43 -6.38 -32.35
N LEU A 220 -29.51 -7.70 -32.25
CA LEU A 220 -29.73 -8.70 -33.32
C LEU A 220 -29.00 -8.60 -34.68
N MET A 221 -28.14 -9.60 -34.85
CA MET A 221 -27.57 -10.16 -36.07
C MET A 221 -28.63 -10.46 -37.16
N GLY A 222 -28.53 -9.80 -38.32
CA GLY A 222 -29.29 -10.12 -39.53
C GLY A 222 -28.40 -10.74 -40.59
N ILE A 223 -28.31 -12.07 -40.62
CA ILE A 223 -27.65 -12.84 -41.68
C ILE A 223 -28.43 -12.66 -42.99
N ARG A 224 -27.88 -11.95 -43.98
CA ARG A 224 -28.39 -11.94 -45.36
C ARG A 224 -27.65 -12.97 -46.21
N ARG A 225 -28.32 -14.11 -46.41
CA ARG A 225 -28.00 -15.14 -47.41
C ARG A 225 -28.31 -14.59 -48.80
N LYS A 226 -27.32 -14.36 -49.67
CA LYS A 226 -27.55 -14.10 -51.10
C LYS A 226 -27.70 -15.44 -51.83
N MET A 227 -28.87 -15.66 -52.43
CA MET A 227 -29.08 -16.66 -53.49
C MET A 227 -28.87 -16.02 -54.86
N LYS A 228 -28.37 -16.85 -55.78
CA LYS A 228 -28.01 -16.58 -57.18
C LYS A 228 -29.20 -16.09 -58.01
N ASN A 229 -28.88 -15.30 -59.05
CA ASN A 229 -29.38 -15.52 -60.42
C ASN A 229 -28.15 -15.68 -61.31
#